data_AF-A0AA94JUX7-F1
#
_entry.id   AF-A0AA94JUX7-F1
#
_cell.length_a   1.000
_cell.length_b   1.000
_cell.length_c   1.000
_cell.angle_alpha   90.00
_cell.angle_beta   90.00
_cell.angle_gamma   90.00
#
_symmetry.space_group_name_H-M   'P 1'
#
loop_
_entity.id
_entity.type
_entity.pdbx_description
1 polymer ?
#
loop_
_entity_poly.entity_id
_entity_poly.type
_entity_poly.pdbx_seq_one_letter_code
_entity_poly.pdbx_strand_id
1 'polypeptide(L)' 'ATLLFFGGEIIYGFSFTLFIGIIVGTYSSIFIAATLLVQLKFSVENFKIKEIEKLKKIKEKKELRAIYEQGTI' A
#
# COMPACT_ATOMS: atom_id res chain seq x y z
N ALA A 1 19.63 -16.51 4.26
CA ALA A 1 21.03 -16.94 4.01
C ALA A 1 21.40 -18.16 4.83
N THR A 2 21.14 -18.19 6.15
CA THR A 2 21.52 -19.31 7.03
C THR A 2 21.03 -20.68 6.55
N LEU A 3 19.79 -20.81 6.06
CA LEU A 3 19.26 -22.06 5.49
C LEU A 3 19.91 -22.46 4.14
N LEU A 4 20.45 -21.48 3.41
CA LEU A 4 21.16 -21.74 2.15
C LEU A 4 22.57 -22.30 2.43
N PHE A 5 23.26 -21.77 3.44
CA PHE A 5 24.65 -22.13 3.75
C PHE A 5 24.78 -23.25 4.79
N PHE A 6 23.79 -23.43 5.66
CA PHE A 6 23.80 -24.42 6.75
C PHE A 6 22.61 -25.39 6.70
N GLY A 7 21.76 -25.31 5.67
CA GLY A 7 20.69 -26.28 5.45
C GLY A 7 21.18 -27.50 4.67
N GLY A 8 20.82 -28.70 5.10
CA GLY A 8 21.15 -29.94 4.39
C GLY A 8 20.56 -29.99 2.97
N GLU A 9 21.01 -30.95 2.16
CA GLU A 9 20.72 -31.07 0.72
C GLU A 9 19.22 -30.96 0.37
N ILE A 10 18.35 -31.47 1.24
CA ILE A 10 16.89 -31.49 1.04
C ILE A 10 16.29 -30.07 0.98
N ILE A 11 16.79 -29.13 1.79
CA ILE A 11 16.21 -27.77 1.91
C ILE A 11 17.02 -26.71 1.16
N TYR A 12 18.17 -27.09 0.60
CA TYR A 12 19.04 -26.20 -0.17
C TYR A 12 18.33 -25.68 -1.43
N GLY A 13 17.74 -26.57 -2.24
CA GLY A 13 17.02 -26.17 -3.46
C GLY A 13 15.85 -25.24 -3.19
N PHE A 14 15.10 -25.49 -2.11
CA PHE A 14 14.00 -24.63 -1.68
C PHE A 14 14.51 -23.24 -1.26
N SER A 15 15.54 -23.20 -0.43
CA SER A 15 16.13 -21.95 0.07
C SER A 15 16.79 -21.12 -1.03
N PHE A 16 17.37 -21.77 -2.03
CA PHE A 16 17.99 -21.12 -3.19
C PHE A 16 16.94 -20.42 -4.06
N THR A 17 15.84 -21.12 -4.34
CA THR A 17 14.74 -20.56 -5.13
C THR A 17 14.12 -19.35 -4.42
N LEU A 18 13.92 -19.43 -3.10
CA LEU A 18 13.45 -18.31 -2.30
C LEU A 18 14.45 -17.14 -2.29
N PHE A 19 15.74 -17.42 -2.18
CA PHE A 19 16.76 -16.37 -2.16
C PHE A 19 16.78 -15.57 -3.45
N ILE A 20 16.76 -16.26 -4.61
CA ILE A 20 16.68 -15.62 -5.91
C ILE A 20 15.34 -14.87 -6.08
N GLY A 21 14.24 -15.48 -5.66
CA GLY A 21 12.91 -14.85 -5.72
C GLY A 21 12.83 -13.54 -4.93
N ILE A 22 13.47 -13.48 -3.76
CA ILE A 22 13.54 -12.25 -2.96
C ILE A 22 14.40 -11.20 -3.66
N ILE A 23 15.60 -11.56 -4.16
CA ILE A 23 16.48 -10.59 -4.85
C ILE A 23 15.77 -9.98 -6.06
N VAL A 24 15.19 -10.83 -6.92
CA VAL A 24 14.47 -10.39 -8.12
C VAL A 24 13.21 -9.61 -7.74
N GLY A 25 12.46 -10.07 -6.74
CA GLY A 25 11.23 -9.43 -6.28
C GLY A 25 11.47 -8.06 -5.64
N THR A 26 12.55 -7.91 -4.86
CA THR A 26 12.93 -6.62 -4.25
C THR A 26 13.40 -5.63 -5.31
N TYR A 27 14.24 -6.06 -6.26
CA TYR A 27 14.63 -5.19 -7.37
C TYR A 27 13.40 -4.76 -8.18
N SER A 28 12.54 -5.70 -8.57
CA SER A 28 11.31 -5.40 -9.30
C SER A 28 10.40 -4.42 -8.55
N SER A 29 10.14 -4.64 -7.26
CA SER A 29 9.24 -3.81 -6.47
C SER A 29 9.73 -2.36 -6.35
N ILE A 30 11.04 -2.13 -6.24
CA ILE A 30 11.59 -0.77 -6.11
C ILE A 30 11.60 -0.06 -7.46
N PHE A 31 12.05 -0.72 -8.52
CA PHE A 31 12.29 -0.08 -9.82
C PHE A 31 11.04 -0.04 -10.72
N ILE A 32 10.24 -1.10 -10.73
CA ILE A 32 9.05 -1.19 -11.58
C ILE A 32 7.87 -0.44 -10.96
N ALA A 33 7.67 -0.48 -9.64
CA ALA A 33 6.54 0.21 -9.01
C ALA A 33 6.61 1.74 -9.18
N ALA A 34 7.80 2.33 -9.01
CA ALA A 34 8.00 3.75 -9.22
C ALA A 34 7.71 4.17 -10.68
N THR A 35 8.20 3.37 -11.64
CA THR A 35 7.98 3.62 -13.08
C THR A 35 6.51 3.44 -13.47
N LEU A 36 5.83 2.42 -12.92
CA LEU A 36 4.40 2.17 -13.13
C LEU A 36 3.54 3.34 -12.65
N LEU A 37 3.83 3.91 -11.48
CA LEU A 37 3.10 5.07 -10.96
C LEU A 37 3.19 6.28 -11.90
N VAL A 38 4.36 6.50 -12.50
CA VAL A 38 4.59 7.58 -13.47
C VAL A 38 3.85 7.29 -14.79
N GLN A 39 3.92 6.05 -15.30
CA GLN A 39 3.22 5.64 -16.53
C GLN A 39 1.69 5.70 -16.39
N LEU A 40 1.16 5.33 -15.23
CA LEU A 40 -0.26 5.45 -14.90
C LEU A 40 -0.71 6.91 -14.72
N LYS A 41 0.21 7.89 -14.88
CA LYS A 41 -0.01 9.32 -14.63
C LYS A 41 -0.74 9.54 -13.31
N PHE A 42 -0.38 8.77 -12.29
CA PHE A 42 -1.05 8.84 -11.00
C PHE A 42 -0.76 10.21 -10.39
N SER A 43 -1.72 11.12 -10.50
CA SER A 43 -1.64 12.42 -9.86
C SER A 43 -1.97 12.24 -8.38
N VAL A 44 -0.92 12.26 -7.56
CA VAL A 44 -1.02 12.30 -6.09
C VAL A 44 -1.92 13.47 -5.65
N GLU A 45 -1.91 14.56 -6.40
CA GLU A 45 -2.72 15.74 -6.13
C GLU A 45 -4.22 15.47 -6.32
N ASN A 46 -4.62 14.80 -7.42
CA ASN A 46 -6.02 14.42 -7.64
C ASN A 46 -6.53 13.46 -6.56
N PHE A 47 -5.68 12.55 -6.09
CA PHE A 47 -6.03 11.65 -4.99
C PHE A 47 -6.24 12.42 -3.68
N LYS A 48 -5.32 13.33 -3.33
CA LYS A 48 -5.41 14.18 -2.14
C LYS A 48 -6.65 15.09 -2.16
N ILE A 49 -6.96 15.71 -3.30
CA ILE A 49 -8.15 16.56 -3.46
C ILE A 49 -9.42 15.74 -3.20
N LYS A 50 -9.51 14.54 -3.80
CA LYS A 50 -10.67 13.65 -3.63
C LYS A 50 -10.83 13.16 -2.18
N GLU A 51 -9.72 12.92 -1.49
CA GLU A 51 -9.72 12.53 -0.08
C GLU A 51 -10.19 13.68 0.82
N ILE A 52 -9.65 14.89 0.63
CA ILE A 52 -10.05 16.10 1.36
C ILE A 52 -11.54 16.39 1.15
N GLU A 53 -12.04 16.27 -0.08
CA GLU A 53 -13.44 16.50 -0.39
C GLU A 53 -14.36 15.47 0.30
N LYS A 54 -13.93 14.20 0.34
CA LYS A 54 -14.65 13.14 1.06
C LYS A 54 -14.70 13.41 2.57
N LEU A 55 -13.59 13.87 3.15
CA LEU A 55 -13.51 14.24 4.56
C LEU A 55 -14.41 15.46 4.89
N LYS A 56 -14.43 16.48 4.02
CA LYS A 56 -15.32 17.64 4.16
C LYS A 56 -16.79 17.21 4.16
N LYS A 57 -17.21 16.37 3.21
CA LYS A 57 -18.58 15.83 3.13
C LYS A 57 -18.96 15.03 4.38
N ILE A 58 -18.02 14.27 4.94
CA ILE A 58 -18.25 13.50 6.18
C ILE A 58 -18.37 14.45 7.38
N LYS A 59 -17.52 15.48 7.46
CA LYS A 59 -17.56 16.48 8.55
C LYS A 59 -18.86 17.27 8.52
N GLU A 60 -19.23 17.78 7.36
CA GLU A 60 -20.49 18.50 7.14
C GLU A 60 -21.70 17.63 7.49
N LYS A 61 -21.72 16.36 7.06
CA LYS A 61 -22.77 15.40 7.45
C LYS A 61 -22.82 15.12 8.95
N LYS A 62 -21.68 15.11 9.65
CA LYS A 62 -21.63 14.94 11.11
C LYS A 62 -22.13 16.17 11.85
N GLU A 63 -21.74 17.36 11.40
CA GLU A 63 -22.22 18.63 11.95
C GLU A 63 -23.74 18.78 11.75
N LEU A 64 -24.23 18.46 10.55
CA LEU A 64 -25.66 18.39 10.25
C LEU A 64 -26.39 17.38 11.15
N ARG A 65 -25.79 16.25 11.53
CA ARG A 65 -26.42 15.30 12.46
C ARG A 65 -26.49 15.85 13.89
N ALA A 66 -25.44 16.51 14.35
CA ALA A 66 -25.37 17.08 15.70
C ALA A 66 -26.41 18.19 15.92
N ILE A 67 -26.73 18.99 14.90
CA ILE A 67 -27.78 20.03 15.01
C ILE A 67 -29.19 19.44 15.17
N TYR A 68 -29.48 18.28 14.54
CA TYR A 68 -30.78 17.60 14.72
C TYR A 68 -30.85 16.87 16.06
N GLU A 69 -29.74 16.30 16.52
CA GLU A 69 -29.63 15.68 17.84
C GLU A 69 -29.79 16.70 18.98
N GLN A 70 -29.25 17.92 18.83
CA GLN A 70 -29.45 19.02 19.80
C GLN A 70 -30.84 19.67 19.76
N GLY A 71 -31.58 19.53 18.65
CA GLY A 71 -32.92 20.09 18.49
C GLY A 71 -34.07 19.20 18.99
N THR A 72 -33.76 18.03 19.57
CA THR A 72 -34.78 17.11 20.12
C THR A 72 -34.91 17.34 21.63
N ILE A 73 -35.82 18.25 22.00
CA ILE A 73 -36.44 18.34 23.34
C ILE A 73 -37.94 18.20 23.15
#